data_AF-A0A8T3LFU9-F1
#
_entry.id   AF-A0A8T3LFU9-F1
#
_cell.length_a   1.000
_cell.length_b   1.000
_cell.length_c   1.000
_cell.angle_alpha   90.00
_cell.angle_beta   90.00
_cell.angle_gamma   90.00
#
_symmetry.space_group_name_H-M   'P 1'
#
loop_
_entity.id
_entity.type
_entity.pdbx_description
1 polymer ?
#
loop_
_entity_poly.entity_id
_entity_poly.type
_entity_poly.pdbx_seq_one_letter_code
_entity_poly.pdbx_strand_id
1 'polypeptide(L)'
;MRIWLTRKKQNTTPSTGEPDVTEGWLHPESAQTLLAETTRQQLIQFIRQSTALPASLFERFWLIPIHRFAELAQLFPASENHHHSHAGGLLDHSLEAACYAARLRQSYLFPPDAAPEDQAAQSERWTTVIIYAALLHDLGKLITDIEVENFSGKRWFPWHG
;
A
#
# COMPACT_ATOMS: atom_id res chain seq x y z
N MET A 1 -3.49 3.11 18.41
CA MET A 1 -2.51 2.15 18.96
C MET A 1 -1.13 2.79 18.90
N ARG A 2 -0.34 2.79 20.00
CA ARG A 2 1.05 3.29 19.96
C ARG A 2 1.95 2.16 19.48
N ILE A 3 2.32 2.15 18.20
CA ILE A 3 3.20 1.12 17.63
C ILE A 3 4.64 1.56 17.85
N TRP A 4 5.30 0.95 18.84
CA TRP A 4 6.76 1.00 18.98
C TRP A 4 7.35 -0.15 18.18
N LEU A 5 8.08 0.14 17.11
CA LEU A 5 8.81 -0.88 16.34
C LEU A 5 10.10 -1.23 17.07
N THR A 6 10.02 -2.06 18.11
CA THR A 6 11.21 -2.56 18.81
C THR A 6 11.58 -3.97 18.35
N ARG A 7 12.81 -4.12 17.83
CA ARG A 7 13.45 -5.40 17.50
C ARG A 7 13.82 -6.16 18.78
N LYS A 8 13.61 -7.49 18.79
CA LYS A 8 14.01 -8.39 19.88
C LYS A 8 15.55 -8.40 20.02
N LYS A 9 16.08 -8.07 21.21
CA LYS A 9 17.52 -8.04 21.54
C LYS A 9 18.21 -9.37 21.18
N GLN A 10 19.26 -9.30 20.36
CA GLN A 10 20.31 -10.32 20.32
C GLN A 10 21.47 -9.86 21.21
N ASN A 11 22.06 -10.79 21.97
CA ASN A 11 23.08 -10.53 22.97
C ASN A 11 24.32 -9.83 22.38
N THR A 12 24.74 -8.77 23.07
CA THR A 12 25.82 -7.83 22.75
C THR A 12 27.23 -8.41 22.88
N THR A 13 28.10 -7.97 21.96
CA THR A 13 29.54 -7.75 22.21
C THR A 13 29.75 -6.22 22.26
N PRO A 14 30.52 -5.66 23.21
CA PRO A 14 30.55 -4.21 23.40
C PRO A 14 31.47 -3.55 22.35
N SER A 15 30.92 -2.62 21.58
CA SER A 15 31.70 -1.72 20.71
C SER A 15 31.67 -0.31 21.28
N THR A 16 32.84 0.26 21.46
CA THR A 16 33.07 1.65 21.89
C THR A 16 32.77 2.58 20.71
N GLY A 17 31.58 3.18 20.70
CA GLY A 17 31.17 4.20 19.74
C GLY A 17 29.95 4.92 20.29
N GLU A 18 29.82 6.22 20.03
CA GLU A 18 28.69 7.04 20.45
C GLU A 18 27.34 6.36 20.17
N PRO A 19 26.32 6.51 21.03
CA PRO A 19 25.03 5.86 20.83
C PRO A 19 24.44 6.31 19.49
N ASP A 20 24.25 5.37 18.58
CA ASP A 20 23.59 5.61 17.30
C ASP A 20 22.13 6.00 17.59
N VAL A 21 21.85 7.29 17.49
CA VAL A 21 20.54 7.89 17.80
C VAL A 21 19.45 7.34 16.87
N THR A 22 19.82 6.63 15.80
CA THR A 22 18.90 5.98 14.85
C THR A 22 18.54 4.53 15.20
N GLU A 23 19.15 3.93 16.23
CA GLU A 23 18.88 2.54 16.59
C GLU A 23 17.41 2.33 17.01
N GLY A 24 16.63 1.67 16.14
CA GLY A 24 15.21 1.39 16.34
C GLY A 24 14.24 2.35 15.64
N TRP A 25 14.74 3.38 14.96
CA TRP A 25 13.92 4.27 14.14
C TRP A 25 13.88 3.81 12.68
N LEU A 26 12.73 3.97 12.03
CA LEU A 26 12.59 3.73 10.59
C LEU A 26 12.66 5.05 9.85
N HIS A 27 13.36 5.04 8.71
CA HIS A 27 13.34 6.14 7.76
C HIS A 27 12.20 5.93 6.75
N PRO A 28 11.50 7.01 6.33
CA PRO A 28 10.57 6.92 5.21
C PRO A 28 11.31 6.44 3.96
N GLU A 29 10.72 5.46 3.28
CA GLU A 29 11.26 4.83 2.08
C GLU A 29 10.58 5.38 0.82
N SER A 30 11.32 5.34 -0.29
CA SER A 30 10.78 5.67 -1.61
C SER A 30 9.81 4.59 -2.09
N ALA A 31 8.86 4.98 -2.97
CA ALA A 31 8.00 4.01 -3.64
C ALA A 31 8.80 2.90 -4.35
N GLN A 32 9.95 3.24 -4.96
CA GLN A 32 10.81 2.30 -5.65
C GLN A 32 11.34 1.24 -4.70
N THR A 33 11.83 1.63 -3.52
CA THR A 33 12.29 0.69 -2.49
C THR A 33 11.13 -0.16 -1.99
N LEU A 34 10.01 0.47 -1.63
CA LEU A 34 8.84 -0.19 -1.05
C LEU A 34 8.23 -1.21 -2.00
N LEU A 35 8.19 -0.93 -3.29
CA LEU A 35 7.58 -1.80 -4.29
C LEU A 35 8.58 -2.79 -4.90
N ALA A 36 9.88 -2.68 -4.65
CA ALA A 36 10.90 -3.53 -5.28
C ALA A 36 10.75 -5.03 -4.98
N GLU A 37 10.04 -5.41 -3.91
CA GLU A 37 9.83 -6.80 -3.55
C GLU A 37 9.10 -7.57 -4.66
N THR A 38 9.62 -8.74 -5.02
CA THR A 38 9.11 -9.58 -6.11
C THR A 38 7.61 -9.84 -5.99
N THR A 39 7.13 -10.13 -4.77
CA THR A 39 5.71 -10.39 -4.49
C THR A 39 4.84 -9.18 -4.84
N ARG A 40 5.26 -7.96 -4.46
CA ARG A 40 4.55 -6.71 -4.78
C ARG A 40 4.55 -6.43 -6.28
N GLN A 41 5.68 -6.66 -6.95
CA GLN A 41 5.77 -6.53 -8.41
C GLN A 41 4.82 -7.49 -9.14
N GLN A 42 4.68 -8.72 -8.66
CA GLN A 42 3.74 -9.69 -9.21
C GLN A 42 2.28 -9.24 -9.05
N LEU A 43 1.91 -8.67 -7.91
CA LEU A 43 0.57 -8.10 -7.69
C LEU A 43 0.30 -6.92 -8.63
N ILE A 44 1.26 -6.00 -8.80
CA ILE A 44 1.12 -4.88 -9.73
C ILE A 44 0.98 -5.38 -11.18
N GLN A 45 1.75 -6.41 -11.55
CA GLN A 45 1.64 -7.03 -12.86
C GLN A 45 0.26 -7.68 -13.07
N PHE A 46 -0.31 -8.30 -12.03
CA PHE A 46 -1.67 -8.83 -12.10
C PHE A 46 -2.70 -7.72 -12.31
N ILE A 47 -2.61 -6.61 -11.57
CA ILE A 47 -3.46 -5.42 -11.79
C ILE A 47 -3.30 -4.93 -13.23
N ARG A 48 -2.07 -4.87 -13.75
CA ARG A 48 -1.82 -4.48 -15.14
C ARG A 48 -2.54 -5.37 -16.15
N GLN A 49 -2.56 -6.68 -15.91
CA GLN A 49 -3.24 -7.65 -16.78
C GLN A 49 -4.77 -7.59 -16.66
N SER A 50 -5.30 -6.95 -15.62
CA SER A 50 -6.75 -6.82 -15.39
C SER A 50 -7.43 -5.64 -16.10
N THR A 51 -6.66 -4.82 -16.81
CA THR A 51 -7.14 -3.63 -17.54
C THR A 51 -6.65 -3.65 -18.99
N ALA A 52 -7.47 -3.14 -19.91
CA ALA A 52 -7.10 -2.96 -21.31
C ALA A 52 -6.39 -1.60 -21.59
N LEU A 53 -6.04 -0.84 -20.55
CA LEU A 53 -5.42 0.47 -20.74
C LEU A 53 -4.06 0.40 -21.48
N PRO A 54 -3.81 1.32 -22.43
CA PRO A 54 -2.49 1.52 -23.02
C PRO A 54 -1.41 1.78 -21.96
N ALA A 55 -0.15 1.47 -22.29
CA ALA A 55 0.98 1.63 -21.37
C ALA A 55 1.08 3.02 -20.71
N SER A 56 0.93 4.08 -21.50
CA SER A 56 0.98 5.46 -21.00
C SER A 56 -0.17 5.81 -20.05
N LEU A 57 -1.37 5.28 -20.30
CA LEU A 57 -2.53 5.52 -19.43
C LEU A 57 -2.44 4.69 -18.16
N PHE A 58 -1.91 3.47 -18.24
CA PHE A 58 -1.65 2.68 -17.05
C PHE A 58 -0.59 3.33 -16.17
N GLU A 59 0.51 3.83 -16.73
CA GLU A 59 1.52 4.57 -15.97
C GLU A 59 0.85 5.70 -15.16
N ARG A 60 0.05 6.52 -15.86
CA ARG A 60 -0.60 7.70 -15.29
C ARG A 60 -1.68 7.36 -14.26
N PHE A 61 -2.52 6.37 -14.55
CA PHE A 61 -3.70 6.03 -13.75
C PHE A 61 -3.50 4.82 -12.84
N TRP A 62 -2.34 4.19 -12.82
CA TRP A 62 -2.11 3.04 -11.94
C TRP A 62 -0.77 3.10 -11.27
N LEU A 63 0.32 3.18 -12.04
CA LEU A 63 1.64 3.09 -11.43
C LEU A 63 1.93 4.30 -10.53
N ILE A 64 1.68 5.52 -11.02
CA ILE A 64 1.85 6.74 -10.22
C ILE A 64 0.97 6.73 -8.95
N PRO A 65 -0.35 6.42 -9.02
CA PRO A 65 -1.17 6.25 -7.81
C PRO A 65 -0.68 5.17 -6.84
N ILE A 66 -0.24 4.00 -7.33
CA ILE A 66 0.29 2.94 -6.48
C ILE A 66 1.58 3.38 -5.79
N HIS A 67 2.46 4.12 -6.48
CA HIS A 67 3.66 4.69 -5.88
C HIS A 67 3.32 5.65 -4.75
N ARG A 68 2.39 6.58 -4.98
CA ARG A 68 1.93 7.52 -3.94
C ARG A 68 1.29 6.79 -2.76
N PHE A 69 0.51 5.76 -3.03
CA PHE A 69 -0.08 4.93 -1.99
C PHE A 69 1.01 4.23 -1.17
N ALA A 70 2.02 3.65 -1.81
CA ALA A 70 3.15 3.01 -1.13
C ALA A 70 3.88 4.01 -0.23
N GLU A 71 4.15 5.22 -0.71
CA GLU A 71 4.78 6.28 0.09
C GLU A 71 3.92 6.73 1.28
N LEU A 72 2.59 6.60 1.20
CA LEU A 72 1.70 6.85 2.34
C LEU A 72 1.67 5.67 3.32
N ALA A 73 1.61 4.45 2.80
CA ALA A 73 1.52 3.22 3.57
C ALA A 73 2.86 2.85 4.26
N GLN A 74 3.99 3.28 3.70
CA GLN A 74 5.34 3.04 4.22
C GLN A 74 5.51 1.57 4.66
N LEU A 75 6.19 1.34 5.78
CA LEU A 75 6.35 0.05 6.42
C LEU A 75 5.28 -0.21 7.50
N PHE A 76 4.13 0.47 7.45
CA PHE A 76 3.10 0.26 8.46
C PHE A 76 2.45 -1.13 8.36
N PRO A 77 2.12 -1.74 9.52
CA PRO A 77 1.34 -2.97 9.54
C PRO A 77 -0.14 -2.67 9.22
N ALA A 78 -0.85 -3.64 8.66
CA ALA A 78 -2.29 -3.53 8.44
C ALA A 78 -3.12 -3.80 9.71
N SER A 79 -2.52 -4.51 10.69
CA SER A 79 -3.16 -4.93 11.93
C SER A 79 -2.15 -5.11 13.07
N GLU A 80 -2.63 -5.17 14.32
CA GLU A 80 -1.76 -5.29 15.50
C GLU A 80 -1.15 -6.69 15.67
N ASN A 81 -1.96 -7.74 15.48
CA ASN A 81 -1.63 -9.13 15.82
C ASN A 81 -2.31 -10.16 14.90
N HIS A 82 -2.73 -9.76 13.69
CA HIS A 82 -3.45 -10.62 12.74
C HIS A 82 -2.66 -10.74 11.42
N HIS A 83 -3.30 -11.26 10.38
CA HIS A 83 -2.76 -11.24 9.02
C HIS A 83 -2.28 -9.82 8.66
N HIS A 84 -1.10 -9.75 8.06
CA HIS A 84 -0.41 -8.51 7.69
C HIS A 84 -0.02 -7.59 8.86
N SER A 85 0.29 -8.14 10.05
CA SER A 85 0.86 -7.37 11.17
C SER A 85 2.37 -7.09 11.06
N HIS A 86 3.01 -7.52 9.97
CA HIS A 86 4.43 -7.30 9.72
C HIS A 86 4.70 -5.91 9.10
N ALA A 87 5.98 -5.51 9.06
CA ALA A 87 6.41 -4.27 8.43
C ALA A 87 6.08 -4.26 6.92
N GLY A 88 5.35 -3.24 6.46
CA GLY A 88 4.84 -3.16 5.09
C GLY A 88 3.52 -3.91 4.87
N GLY A 89 2.95 -4.51 5.91
CA GLY A 89 1.72 -5.28 5.81
C GLY A 89 0.52 -4.50 5.28
N LEU A 90 0.41 -3.19 5.56
CA LEU A 90 -0.66 -2.36 5.02
C LEU A 90 -0.58 -2.26 3.48
N LEU A 91 0.62 -2.13 2.94
CA LEU A 91 0.86 -2.10 1.50
C LEU A 91 0.52 -3.44 0.85
N ASP A 92 0.99 -4.54 1.45
CA ASP A 92 0.74 -5.91 0.96
C ASP A 92 -0.76 -6.20 0.92
N HIS A 93 -1.44 -6.03 2.06
CA HIS A 93 -2.88 -6.26 2.20
C HIS A 93 -3.70 -5.47 1.18
N SER A 94 -3.34 -4.20 0.96
CA SER A 94 -4.07 -3.33 0.04
C SER A 94 -3.86 -3.71 -1.43
N LEU A 95 -2.65 -4.13 -1.82
CA LEU A 95 -2.36 -4.64 -3.16
C LEU A 95 -3.04 -5.99 -3.42
N GLU A 96 -3.06 -6.87 -2.42
CA GLU A 96 -3.78 -8.15 -2.49
C GLU A 96 -5.29 -7.92 -2.62
N ALA A 97 -5.88 -7.06 -1.80
CA ALA A 97 -7.30 -6.69 -1.88
C ALA A 97 -7.65 -6.11 -3.26
N ALA A 98 -6.79 -5.26 -3.82
CA ALA A 98 -6.93 -4.74 -5.17
C ALA A 98 -6.92 -5.85 -6.24
N CYS A 99 -6.03 -6.85 -6.13
CA CYS A 99 -5.99 -8.00 -7.03
C CYS A 99 -7.25 -8.87 -6.92
N TYR A 100 -7.72 -9.14 -5.70
CA TYR A 100 -8.97 -9.86 -5.47
C TYR A 100 -10.17 -9.13 -6.08
N ALA A 101 -10.26 -7.81 -5.88
CA ALA A 101 -11.30 -6.98 -6.47
C ALA A 101 -11.24 -7.01 -8.01
N ALA A 102 -10.04 -6.94 -8.60
CA ALA A 102 -9.84 -7.06 -10.04
C ALA A 102 -10.32 -8.41 -10.59
N ARG A 103 -10.03 -9.51 -9.88
CA ARG A 103 -10.50 -10.85 -10.25
C ARG A 103 -12.02 -10.98 -10.16
N LEU A 104 -12.63 -10.50 -9.07
CA LEU A 104 -14.08 -10.54 -8.90
C LEU A 104 -14.78 -9.71 -9.96
N ARG A 105 -14.26 -8.51 -10.24
CA ARG A 105 -14.76 -7.59 -11.27
C ARG A 105 -14.96 -8.26 -12.63
N GLN A 106 -14.06 -9.15 -13.05
CA GLN A 106 -14.16 -9.84 -14.34
C GLN A 106 -15.42 -10.70 -14.49
N SER A 107 -16.06 -11.09 -13.38
CA SER A 107 -17.29 -11.89 -13.38
C SER A 107 -18.58 -11.06 -13.44
N TYR A 108 -18.48 -9.73 -13.54
CA TYR A 108 -19.64 -8.83 -13.48
C TYR A 108 -19.57 -7.74 -14.55
N LEU A 109 -20.72 -7.43 -15.15
CA LEU A 109 -20.89 -6.30 -16.05
C LEU A 109 -21.45 -5.10 -15.29
N PHE A 110 -20.92 -3.90 -15.58
CA PHE A 110 -21.31 -2.67 -14.91
C PHE A 110 -21.49 -1.51 -15.88
N PRO A 111 -22.41 -0.58 -15.60
CA PRO A 111 -23.34 -0.64 -14.46
C PRO A 111 -24.43 -1.71 -14.67
N PRO A 112 -25.00 -2.28 -13.59
CA PRO A 112 -26.14 -3.18 -13.70
C PRO A 112 -27.29 -2.50 -14.46
N ASP A 113 -28.07 -3.29 -15.19
CA ASP A 113 -29.28 -2.87 -15.92
C ASP A 113 -29.07 -1.86 -17.08
N ALA A 114 -27.83 -1.46 -17.38
CA ALA A 114 -27.52 -0.68 -18.56
C ALA A 114 -27.47 -1.54 -19.84
N ALA A 115 -27.65 -0.90 -20.99
CA ALA A 115 -27.50 -1.56 -22.28
C ALA A 115 -26.07 -2.15 -22.43
N PRO A 116 -25.89 -3.29 -23.12
CA PRO A 116 -24.58 -3.91 -23.30
C PRO A 116 -23.53 -2.96 -23.90
N GLU A 117 -23.93 -2.09 -24.81
CA GLU A 117 -23.05 -1.07 -25.43
C GLU A 117 -22.54 -0.06 -24.40
N ASP A 118 -23.42 0.39 -23.50
CA ASP A 118 -23.07 1.32 -22.41
C ASP A 118 -22.17 0.67 -21.35
N GLN A 119 -22.42 -0.61 -21.05
CA GLN A 119 -21.58 -1.40 -20.15
C GLN A 119 -20.18 -1.57 -20.73
N ALA A 120 -20.08 -1.92 -22.02
CA ALA A 120 -18.81 -2.04 -22.72
C ALA A 120 -18.04 -0.71 -22.75
N ALA A 121 -18.73 0.39 -23.08
CA ALA A 121 -18.13 1.73 -23.15
C ALA A 121 -17.59 2.24 -21.79
N GLN A 122 -18.13 1.74 -20.68
CA GLN A 122 -17.75 2.15 -19.32
C GLN A 122 -16.96 1.09 -18.55
N SER A 123 -16.68 -0.07 -19.15
CA SER A 123 -16.09 -1.22 -18.46
C SER A 123 -14.79 -0.85 -17.73
N GLU A 124 -13.87 -0.17 -18.41
CA GLU A 124 -12.58 0.27 -17.83
C GLU A 124 -12.74 1.27 -16.69
N ARG A 125 -13.72 2.19 -16.77
CA ARG A 125 -13.98 3.18 -15.72
C ARG A 125 -14.39 2.49 -14.44
N TRP A 126 -15.33 1.55 -14.56
CA TRP A 126 -15.81 0.80 -13.41
C TRP A 126 -14.77 -0.17 -12.86
N THR A 127 -13.94 -0.80 -13.71
CA THR A 127 -12.79 -1.60 -13.26
C THR A 127 -11.85 -0.74 -12.42
N THR A 128 -11.53 0.46 -12.88
CA THR A 128 -10.67 1.41 -12.15
C THR A 128 -11.27 1.79 -10.80
N VAL A 129 -12.56 2.16 -10.76
CA VAL A 129 -13.24 2.56 -9.52
C VAL A 129 -13.23 1.44 -8.48
N ILE A 130 -13.55 0.21 -8.86
CA ILE A 130 -13.65 -0.93 -7.93
C ILE A 130 -12.30 -1.27 -7.31
N ILE A 131 -11.27 -1.36 -8.15
CA ILE A 131 -9.94 -1.71 -7.66
C ILE A 131 -9.33 -0.54 -6.86
N TYR A 132 -9.57 0.71 -7.24
CA TYR A 132 -9.18 1.86 -6.42
C TYR A 132 -9.84 1.85 -5.05
N ALA A 133 -11.15 1.57 -4.99
CA ALA A 133 -11.86 1.44 -3.73
C ALA A 133 -11.23 0.36 -2.85
N ALA A 134 -10.85 -0.79 -3.44
CA ALA A 134 -10.15 -1.85 -2.73
C ALA A 134 -8.73 -1.47 -2.30
N LEU A 135 -7.95 -0.78 -3.14
CA LEU A 135 -6.61 -0.32 -2.78
C LEU A 135 -6.64 0.68 -1.62
N LEU A 136 -7.63 1.57 -1.60
CA LEU A 136 -7.72 2.66 -0.64
C LEU A 136 -8.53 2.34 0.62
N HIS A 137 -9.15 1.15 0.71
CA HIS A 137 -10.17 0.84 1.73
C HIS A 137 -9.66 1.03 3.16
N ASP A 138 -8.39 0.71 3.41
CA ASP A 138 -7.76 0.75 4.73
C ASP A 138 -6.85 1.97 4.95
N LEU A 139 -6.77 2.90 3.98
CA LEU A 139 -5.88 4.06 4.10
C LEU A 139 -6.26 4.99 5.26
N GLY A 140 -7.53 4.98 5.67
CA GLY A 140 -8.02 5.73 6.83
C GLY A 140 -7.31 5.37 8.14
N LYS A 141 -6.74 4.15 8.26
CA LYS A 141 -5.99 3.69 9.43
C LYS A 141 -4.78 4.57 9.75
N LEU A 142 -4.20 5.24 8.74
CA LEU A 142 -3.11 6.20 8.94
C LEU A 142 -3.50 7.40 9.81
N ILE A 143 -4.79 7.71 9.89
CA ILE A 143 -5.34 8.82 10.67
C ILE A 143 -5.83 8.31 12.03
N THR A 144 -6.52 7.17 12.04
CA THR A 144 -7.28 6.69 13.20
C THR A 144 -6.50 5.74 14.10
N ASP A 145 -5.67 4.86 13.53
CA ASP A 145 -5.16 3.69 14.23
C ASP A 145 -3.66 3.76 14.46
N ILE A 146 -2.94 4.38 13.52
CA ILE A 146 -1.47 4.50 13.50
C ILE A 146 -1.05 5.90 14.02
N GLU A 147 -0.22 5.90 15.06
CA GLU A 147 0.47 7.08 15.56
C GLU A 147 1.96 6.95 15.25
N VAL A 148 2.50 7.95 14.56
CA VAL A 148 3.92 8.01 14.19
C VAL A 148 4.50 9.26 14.80
N GLU A 149 5.66 9.14 15.41
CA GLU A 149 6.41 10.27 15.97
C GLU A 149 7.72 10.41 15.19
N ASN A 150 8.26 11.63 15.13
CA ASN A 150 9.62 11.85 14.68
C ASN A 150 10.61 11.86 15.86
N PHE A 151 11.90 11.99 15.58
CA PHE A 151 12.96 12.04 16.61
C PHE A 151 12.78 13.18 17.64
N SER A 152 12.00 14.23 17.31
CA SER A 152 11.69 15.33 18.23
C SER A 152 10.45 15.05 19.11
N GLY A 153 9.85 13.87 19.02
CA GLY A 153 8.63 13.50 19.73
C GLY A 153 7.36 14.17 19.19
N LYS A 154 7.43 14.80 18.01
CA LYS A 154 6.27 15.39 17.36
C LYS A 154 5.60 14.34 16.48
N ARG A 155 4.26 14.32 16.48
CA ARG A 155 3.49 13.50 15.55
C ARG A 155 3.88 13.82 14.10
N TRP A 156 4.25 12.78 13.37
CA TRP A 156 4.53 12.81 11.95
C TRP A 156 3.35 12.26 11.17
N PHE A 157 3.12 12.79 9.97
CA PHE A 157 2.11 12.29 9.07
C PHE A 157 2.74 12.02 7.71
N PRO A 158 2.45 10.86 7.09
CA PRO A 158 3.13 10.43 5.87
C PRO A 158 2.85 11.31 4.65
N TRP A 159 1.81 12.14 4.68
CA TRP A 159 1.51 13.11 3.62
C TRP A 159 2.26 14.45 3.74
N HIS A 160 3.13 14.63 4.73
CA HIS A 160 3.95 15.84 4.88
C HIS A 160 5.38 15.71 4.33
N GLY A 161 5.74 14.56 3.78
CA GLY A 161 7.12 14.24 3.40
C GLY A 161 8.03 14.08 4.60
#